data_AF-A0A6P1DFN4-F1
#
_entry.id   AF-A0A6P1DFN4-F1
#
_cell.length_a   1.000
_cell.length_b   1.000
_cell.length_c   1.000
_cell.angle_alpha   90.00
_cell.angle_beta   90.00
_cell.angle_gamma   90.00
#
_symmetry.space_group_name_H-M   'P 1'
#
loop_
_entity.id
_entity.type
_entity.pdbx_description
1 polymer ?
#
loop_
_entity_poly.entity_id
_entity_poly.type
_entity_poly.pdbx_seq_one_letter_code
_entity_poly.pdbx_strand_id
1 'polypeptide(L)' 'MKNRIVRAVAGTFILISLLLAVKVNVDWLWLTTFVGANLLQSSITKWCLLEVILGKLGVKN' A
#
# COMPACT_ATOMS: atom_id res chain seq x y z
N MET A 1 10.44 2.62 -12.94
CA MET A 1 9.19 3.38 -12.67
C MET A 1 8.30 2.72 -11.61
N LYS A 2 8.35 1.38 -11.45
CA LYS A 2 7.70 0.61 -10.37
C LYS A 2 7.69 1.26 -8.99
N ASN A 3 8.85 1.65 -8.44
CA ASN A 3 8.90 2.21 -7.07
C ASN A 3 8.09 3.51 -6.89
N ARG A 4 7.96 4.32 -7.94
CA ARG A 4 7.11 5.53 -7.92
C ARG A 4 5.64 5.17 -7.93
N ILE A 5 5.24 4.22 -8.76
CA ILE A 5 3.85 3.73 -8.83
C ILE A 5 3.48 3.05 -7.50
N VAL A 6 4.38 2.24 -6.95
CA VAL A 6 4.18 1.58 -5.65
C VAL A 6 3.97 2.60 -4.54
N ARG A 7 4.81 3.63 -4.44
CA ARG A 7 4.65 4.71 -3.45
C ARG A 7 3.37 5.51 -3.66
N ALA A 8 3.01 5.81 -4.90
CA ALA A 8 1.78 6.55 -5.22
C ALA A 8 0.54 5.73 -4.85
N VAL A 9 0.45 4.47 -5.29
CA VAL A 9 -0.67 3.58 -5.01
C VAL A 9 -0.79 3.31 -3.50
N ALA A 10 0.33 3.04 -2.83
CA ALA A 10 0.35 2.87 -1.38
C ALA A 10 -0.17 4.10 -0.63
N GLY A 11 0.32 5.29 -1.00
CA GLY A 11 -0.10 6.55 -0.39
C GLY A 11 -1.59 6.83 -0.61
N THR A 12 -2.09 6.62 -1.83
CA THR A 12 -3.52 6.77 -2.14
C THR A 12 -4.37 5.78 -1.35
N PHE A 13 -3.93 4.52 -1.21
CA PHE A 13 -4.66 3.51 -0.46
C PHE A 13 -4.75 3.83 1.03
N ILE A 14 -3.68 4.37 1.61
CA ILE A 14 -3.64 4.86 2.99
C ILE A 14 -4.57 6.07 3.16
N LEU A 15 -4.51 7.06 2.27
CA LEU A 15 -5.38 8.24 2.32
C LEU A 15 -6.86 7.87 2.22
N ILE A 16 -7.23 6.98 1.29
CA ILE A 16 -8.60 6.49 1.14
C ILE A 16 -9.05 5.74 2.40
N SER A 17 -8.23 4.83 2.92
CA SER A 17 -8.56 4.06 4.11
C SER A 17 -8.73 4.95 5.35
N LEU A 18 -7.89 6.00 5.48
CA LEU A 18 -7.98 6.97 6.57
C LEU A 18 -9.23 7.85 6.43
N LEU A 19 -9.58 8.28 5.21
CA LEU A 19 -10.82 9.03 4.96
C LEU A 19 -12.06 8.20 5.29
N LEU A 20 -12.06 6.90 4.96
CA LEU A 20 -13.12 5.96 5.33
C LEU A 20 -13.15 5.69 6.82
N ALA A 21 -12.00 5.63 7.50
CA ALA A 21 -11.95 5.45 8.95
C ALA A 21 -12.63 6.61 9.70
N VAL A 22 -12.46 7.83 9.21
CA VAL A 22 -13.11 9.02 9.80
C VAL A 22 -14.58 9.10 9.44
N LYS A 23 -14.99 8.74 8.21
CA LYS A 23 -16.39 8.86 7.76
C LYS A 23 -17.29 7.68 8.13
N VAL A 24 -16.76 6.47 8.23
CA VAL A 24 -17.55 5.25 8.37
C VAL A 24 -17.32 4.63 9.75
N ASN A 25 -16.12 4.13 10.02
CA ASN A 25 -15.81 3.47 11.29
C ASN A 25 -14.30 3.33 11.51
N VAL A 26 -13.83 3.50 12.75
CA VAL A 26 -12.41 3.46 13.12
C VAL A 26 -11.73 2.12 12.79
N ASP A 27 -12.49 1.03 12.69
CA ASP A 27 -11.97 -0.30 12.32
C ASP A 27 -11.23 -0.33 10.97
N TRP A 28 -11.48 0.64 10.07
CA TRP A 28 -10.71 0.81 8.82
C TRP A 28 -9.22 1.16 9.04
N LEU A 29 -8.85 1.61 10.23
CA LEU A 29 -7.45 1.81 10.61
C LEU A 29 -6.68 0.48 10.69
N TRP A 30 -7.36 -0.65 10.94
CA TRP A 30 -6.71 -1.96 10.93
C TRP A 30 -6.19 -2.29 9.52
N LEU A 31 -6.99 -1.99 8.50
CA LEU A 31 -6.63 -2.14 7.09
C LEU A 31 -5.47 -1.21 6.72
N THR A 32 -5.53 0.04 7.18
CA THR A 32 -4.43 1.02 7.03
C THR A 32 -3.14 0.53 7.67
N THR A 33 -3.23 -0.05 8.87
CA THR A 33 -2.10 -0.58 9.64
C THR A 33 -1.51 -1.82 8.96
N PHE A 34 -2.34 -2.71 8.44
CA PHE A 34 -1.89 -3.88 7.68
C PHE A 34 -1.13 -3.51 6.40
N VAL A 35 -1.66 -2.54 5.64
CA VAL A 35 -1.00 -2.03 4.43
C VAL A 35 0.29 -1.30 4.81
N GLY A 36 0.26 -0.45 5.84
CA GLY A 36 1.43 0.27 6.35
C GLY A 36 2.54 -0.65 6.85
N ALA A 37 2.19 -1.71 7.60
CA ALA A 37 3.13 -2.71 8.08
C ALA A 37 3.80 -3.47 6.93
N ASN A 38 3.04 -3.86 5.90
CA ASN A 38 3.58 -4.47 4.68
C ASN A 38 4.53 -3.53 3.94
N LEU A 39 4.21 -2.23 3.87
CA LEU A 39 5.11 -1.22 3.29
C LEU A 39 6.38 -1.03 4.11
N LEU A 40 6.28 -1.04 5.43
CA LEU A 40 7.42 -0.88 6.34
C LEU A 40 8.35 -2.09 6.24
N GLN A 41 7.78 -3.30 6.23
CA GLN A 41 8.51 -4.54 5.95
C GLN A 41 9.17 -4.50 4.56
N SER A 42 8.48 -3.99 3.55
CA SER A 42 9.02 -3.85 2.20
C SER A 42 10.20 -2.86 2.13
N SER A 43 10.18 -1.79 2.92
CA SER A 43 11.29 -0.83 2.98
C SER A 43 12.55 -1.45 3.59
N ILE A 44 12.40 -2.42 4.50
CA ILE A 44 13.51 -3.11 5.16
C ILE A 44 14.02 -4.31 4.34
N THR A 45 13.10 -5.13 3.83
CA THR A 45 13.43 -6.38 3.12
C THR A 45 13.59 -6.24 1.62
N LYS A 46 13.30 -5.05 1.05
CA LYS A 46 13.17 -4.78 -0.39
C LYS A 46 12.15 -5.70 -1.11
N TRP A 47 11.31 -6.40 -0.35
CA TRP A 47 10.29 -7.29 -0.88
C TRP A 47 8.93 -6.63 -0.75
N CYS A 48 8.43 -6.03 -1.84
CA CYS A 48 7.13 -5.38 -1.85
C CYS A 48 6.08 -6.31 -2.45
N LEU A 49 5.09 -6.74 -1.67
CA LEU A 49 3.95 -7.52 -2.17
C LEU A 49 3.27 -6.82 -3.36
N LEU A 50 3.18 -5.48 -3.30
CA LEU A 50 2.61 -4.67 -4.37
C LEU A 50 3.46 -4.71 -5.64
N GLU A 51 4.78 -4.82 -5.52
CA GLU A 51 5.69 -4.95 -6.67
C GLU A 51 5.61 -6.35 -7.30
N VAL A 52 5.36 -7.39 -6.50
CA VAL A 52 5.04 -8.74 -6.98
C VAL A 52 3.69 -8.75 -7.72
N ILE A 53 2.67 -8.07 -7.17
CA ILE A 53 1.36 -7.93 -7.82
C ILE A 53 1.46 -7.12 -9.12
N LEU A 54 2.17 -5.99 -9.13
CA LEU A 54 2.41 -5.20 -10.35
C LEU A 54 3.25 -5.97 -11.37
N GLY A 55 4.22 -6.77 -10.92
CA GLY A 55 4.99 -7.67 -11.76
C GLY A 55 4.12 -8.75 -12.40
N LYS A 56 3.16 -9.31 -11.66
CA LYS A 56 2.14 -10.24 -12.18
C LYS A 56 1.13 -9.58 -13.11
N LEU A 57 0.80 -8.31 -12.89
CA LEU A 57 -0.05 -7.49 -13.78
C LEU A 57 0.69 -6.99 -15.03
N GLY A 58 1.95 -7.40 -15.25
CA GLY A 58 2.68 -7.10 -16.48
C GLY A 58 3.29 -5.69 -16.52
N VAL A 59 3.25 -4.94 -15.42
CA VAL A 59 3.94 -3.63 -15.34
C VAL A 59 5.44 -3.91 -15.29
N LYS A 60 6.13 -3.73 -16.42
CA LYS A 60 7.59 -3.90 -16.55
C LYS A 60 8.27 -2.52 -16.57
N ASN A 61 9.21 -2.36 -15.63
CA ASN A 61 10.04 -1.18 -15.31
C ASN A 61 9.40 0.20 -15.27
#